data_AF-A0A318D4K8-F1
#
_entry.id   AF-A0A318D4K8-F1
#
_cell.length_a   1.000
_cell.length_b   1.000
_cell.length_c   1.000
_cell.angle_alpha   90.00
_cell.angle_beta   90.00
_cell.angle_gamma   90.00
#
_symmetry.space_group_name_H-M   'P 1'
#
loop_
_entity.id
_entity.type
_entity.pdbx_description
1 polymer ?
#
loop_
_entity_poly.entity_id
_entity_poly.type
_entity_poly.pdbx_seq_one_letter_code
_entity_poly.pdbx_strand_id
1 'polypeptide(L)'
;MKLIITFIFSLSFFNTALAYEIDCRDSSLSSLDKVESDIENIIESVRKKNAVLPQKEMKVRVSEALEDYFNKCLRDSLSNEELPKYSNLQLSKYYLNIDTIHFYKGTKELAKVLNNIVLEQVKREGVETNKAKLLTLEGILIQSRMFKDREVLVKKFPQIKFSGLQFIDSTNKLNKKRALSIADYSNRLMIDSIVLPKGGYVVVVSHPLCHFSQNARSFIRKNKNIYDVMDDKSLWLIPNSRRMYVDKVAEANLNEEKLPYVYAYSNDDWSEIDYWGTPAFYFYLNRELIFRFTGWPQEGNKDRLVEGLKKVGLL
;
A
#
# COMPACT_ATOMS: atom_id res chain seq x y z
N MET A 1 11.25 56.92 11.53
CA MET A 1 10.14 56.00 11.85
C MET A 1 9.41 55.67 10.56
N LYS A 2 9.79 54.60 9.85
CA LYS A 2 9.13 54.14 8.62
C LYS A 2 8.65 52.71 8.89
N LEU A 3 7.33 52.54 9.02
CA LEU A 3 6.68 51.24 9.15
C LEU A 3 6.64 50.61 7.75
N ILE A 4 7.31 49.48 7.56
CA ILE A 4 7.15 48.62 6.39
C ILE A 4 6.09 47.59 6.76
N ILE A 5 4.91 47.70 6.17
CA ILE A 5 3.83 46.73 6.29
C ILE A 5 4.06 45.67 5.20
N THR A 6 4.55 44.50 5.61
CA THR A 6 4.68 43.34 4.73
C THR A 6 3.32 42.67 4.61
N PHE A 7 2.67 42.83 3.45
CA PHE A 7 1.45 42.10 3.10
C PHE A 7 1.80 40.63 2.81
N ILE A 8 1.51 39.74 3.75
CA ILE A 8 1.59 38.30 3.53
C ILE A 8 0.31 37.89 2.79
N PHE A 9 0.41 37.68 1.48
CA PHE A 9 -0.61 36.97 0.71
C PHE A 9 -0.59 35.50 1.16
N SER A 10 -1.45 35.15 2.11
CA SER A 10 -1.84 33.76 2.33
C SER A 10 -2.68 33.32 1.12
N LEU A 11 -2.04 32.72 0.12
CA LEU A 11 -2.73 31.91 -0.88
C LEU A 11 -3.31 30.69 -0.16
N SER A 12 -4.52 30.86 0.38
CA SER A 12 -5.42 29.77 0.66
C SER A 12 -5.69 29.10 -0.68
N PHE A 13 -4.97 28.02 -0.97
CA PHE A 13 -5.42 27.06 -1.98
C PHE A 13 -6.79 26.60 -1.50
N PHE A 14 -7.85 27.17 -2.07
CA PHE A 14 -9.18 26.61 -1.97
C PHE A 14 -9.07 25.20 -2.53
N ASN A 15 -9.02 24.23 -1.62
CA ASN A 15 -9.27 22.84 -1.88
C ASN A 15 -10.75 22.77 -2.25
N THR A 16 -11.11 23.23 -3.44
CA THR A 16 -12.32 22.77 -4.10
C THR A 16 -12.03 21.31 -4.42
N ALA A 17 -12.18 20.45 -3.40
CA ALA A 17 -12.55 19.09 -3.62
C ALA A 17 -13.83 19.21 -4.45
N LEU A 18 -13.67 19.12 -5.77
CA LEU A 18 -14.77 19.06 -6.72
C LEU A 18 -15.55 17.83 -6.29
N ALA A 19 -16.60 18.07 -5.52
CA ALA A 19 -17.54 17.04 -5.11
C ALA A 19 -18.03 16.42 -6.41
N TYR A 20 -17.52 15.24 -6.72
CA TYR A 20 -18.20 14.37 -7.66
C TYR A 20 -19.59 14.21 -7.05
N GLU A 21 -20.62 14.68 -7.75
CA GLU A 21 -21.98 14.66 -7.23
C GLU A 21 -22.44 13.20 -7.27
N ILE A 22 -22.29 12.53 -6.13
CA ILE A 22 -22.61 11.12 -5.98
C ILE A 22 -24.13 11.01 -5.82
N ASP A 23 -24.82 10.51 -6.85
CA ASP A 23 -26.23 10.19 -6.75
C ASP A 23 -26.44 8.75 -6.23
N CYS A 24 -26.67 8.63 -4.92
CA CYS A 24 -27.00 7.37 -4.26
C CYS A 24 -28.50 7.02 -4.34
N ARG A 25 -29.37 7.84 -4.97
CA ARG A 25 -30.82 7.60 -4.97
C ARG A 25 -31.23 6.28 -5.64
N ASP A 26 -30.34 5.71 -6.44
CA ASP A 26 -30.52 4.43 -7.13
C ASP A 26 -29.42 3.41 -6.78
N SER A 27 -28.64 3.62 -5.71
CA SER A 27 -27.67 2.61 -5.22
C SER A 27 -28.33 1.48 -4.42
N SER A 28 -29.66 1.51 -4.29
CA SER A 28 -30.45 0.39 -3.78
C SER A 28 -30.47 -0.77 -4.80
N LEU A 29 -30.30 -2.00 -4.31
CA LEU A 29 -30.60 -3.35 -4.84
C LEU A 29 -30.96 -3.64 -6.32
N SER A 30 -31.56 -2.73 -7.09
CA SER A 30 -32.12 -2.96 -8.43
C SER A 30 -31.10 -2.90 -9.58
N SER A 31 -29.89 -2.36 -9.40
CA SER A 31 -28.87 -2.37 -10.46
C SER A 31 -27.44 -2.52 -9.93
N LEU A 32 -27.02 -3.76 -9.64
CA LEU A 32 -25.60 -4.05 -9.39
C LEU A 32 -24.68 -3.58 -10.54
N ASP A 33 -25.22 -3.55 -11.75
CA ASP A 33 -24.54 -3.03 -12.93
C ASP A 33 -24.30 -1.51 -12.83
N LYS A 34 -25.14 -0.78 -12.08
CA LYS A 34 -24.89 0.63 -11.73
C LYS A 34 -23.74 0.78 -10.74
N VAL A 35 -23.60 -0.11 -9.75
CA VAL A 35 -22.47 -0.03 -8.79
C VAL A 35 -21.14 -0.21 -9.51
N GLU A 36 -21.07 -1.19 -10.42
CA GLU A 36 -19.89 -1.41 -11.26
C GLU A 36 -19.62 -0.19 -12.15
N SER A 37 -20.63 0.29 -12.87
CA SER A 37 -20.53 1.48 -13.73
C SER A 37 -20.13 2.74 -12.95
N ASP A 38 -20.67 2.97 -11.76
CA ASP A 38 -20.35 4.11 -10.89
C ASP A 38 -18.86 4.08 -10.51
N ILE A 39 -18.33 2.91 -10.10
CA ILE A 39 -16.92 2.75 -9.74
C ILE A 39 -16.01 3.05 -10.93
N GLU A 40 -16.32 2.49 -12.11
CA GLU A 40 -15.57 2.74 -13.34
C GLU A 40 -15.60 4.22 -13.73
N ASN A 41 -16.80 4.82 -13.73
CA ASN A 41 -17.01 6.24 -14.05
C ASN A 41 -16.27 7.16 -13.07
N ILE A 42 -16.23 6.84 -11.78
CA ILE A 42 -15.45 7.59 -10.78
C ILE A 42 -13.96 7.52 -11.13
N ILE A 43 -13.43 6.32 -11.38
CA ILE A 43 -12.02 6.12 -11.71
C ILE A 43 -11.65 6.91 -12.98
N GLU A 44 -12.44 6.77 -14.05
CA GLU A 44 -12.17 7.45 -15.32
C GLU A 44 -12.34 8.97 -15.21
N SER A 45 -13.41 9.45 -14.59
CA SER A 45 -13.67 10.88 -14.42
C SER A 45 -12.58 11.57 -13.61
N VAL A 46 -12.14 10.96 -12.49
CA VAL A 46 -11.06 11.50 -11.68
C VAL A 46 -9.75 11.49 -12.46
N ARG A 47 -9.42 10.40 -13.17
CA ARG A 47 -8.20 10.35 -14.00
C ARG A 47 -8.21 11.40 -15.10
N LYS A 48 -9.32 11.54 -15.82
CA LYS A 48 -9.47 12.51 -16.92
C LYS A 48 -9.35 13.95 -16.44
N LYS A 49 -10.02 14.30 -15.33
CA LYS A 49 -9.97 15.65 -14.75
C LYS A 49 -8.59 16.00 -14.16
N ASN A 50 -7.83 15.00 -13.74
CA ASN A 50 -6.53 15.17 -13.09
C ASN A 50 -5.36 14.65 -13.94
N ALA A 51 -5.53 14.60 -15.27
CA ALA A 51 -4.53 14.04 -16.19
C ALA A 51 -3.17 14.76 -16.12
N VAL A 52 -3.17 16.03 -15.67
CA VAL A 52 -1.97 16.84 -15.49
C VAL A 52 -1.31 16.68 -14.11
N LEU A 53 -2.00 16.04 -13.15
CA LEU A 53 -1.46 15.84 -11.81
C LEU A 53 -0.41 14.71 -11.79
N PRO A 54 0.57 14.78 -10.88
CA PRO A 54 1.43 13.64 -10.59
C PRO A 54 0.60 12.39 -10.25
N GLN A 55 1.09 11.21 -10.66
CA GLN A 55 0.38 9.95 -10.48
C GLN A 55 -0.04 9.66 -9.03
N LYS A 56 0.76 10.11 -8.03
CA LYS A 56 0.41 10.02 -6.60
C LYS A 56 -0.90 10.73 -6.30
N GLU A 57 -0.97 12.00 -6.70
CA GLU A 57 -2.11 12.87 -6.41
C GLU A 57 -3.36 12.34 -7.10
N MET A 58 -3.23 11.93 -8.36
CA MET A 58 -4.33 11.27 -9.08
C MET A 58 -4.81 10.00 -8.36
N LYS A 59 -3.91 9.13 -7.89
CA LYS A 59 -4.28 7.92 -7.14
C LYS A 59 -4.97 8.26 -5.82
N VAL A 60 -4.48 9.27 -5.11
CA VAL A 60 -5.08 9.77 -3.86
C VAL A 60 -6.51 10.27 -4.12
N ARG A 61 -6.72 11.09 -5.17
CA ARG A 61 -8.05 11.57 -5.54
C ARG A 61 -9.02 10.44 -5.90
N VAL A 62 -8.56 9.43 -6.64
CA VAL A 62 -9.39 8.25 -6.96
C VAL A 62 -9.76 7.50 -5.67
N SER A 63 -8.78 7.29 -4.79
CA SER A 63 -8.95 6.62 -3.51
C SER A 63 -9.96 7.35 -2.61
N GLU A 64 -9.86 8.67 -2.49
CA GLU A 64 -10.80 9.53 -1.76
C GLU A 64 -12.21 9.46 -2.33
N ALA A 65 -12.36 9.57 -3.66
CA ALA A 65 -13.67 9.53 -4.30
C ALA A 65 -14.37 8.17 -4.15
N LEU A 66 -13.63 7.06 -4.27
CA LEU A 66 -14.17 5.72 -4.07
C LEU A 66 -14.52 5.44 -2.61
N GLU A 67 -13.73 5.94 -1.66
CA GLU A 67 -14.03 5.84 -0.23
C GLU A 67 -15.30 6.65 0.13
N ASP A 68 -15.46 7.85 -0.43
CA ASP A 68 -16.67 8.65 -0.26
C ASP A 68 -17.91 7.95 -0.86
N TYR A 69 -17.78 7.38 -2.06
CA TYR A 69 -18.84 6.58 -2.69
C TYR A 69 -19.23 5.37 -1.84
N PHE A 70 -18.25 4.61 -1.34
CA PHE A 70 -18.52 3.49 -0.45
C PHE A 70 -19.30 3.94 0.79
N ASN A 71 -18.82 4.98 1.48
CA ASN A 71 -19.42 5.45 2.72
C ASN A 71 -20.85 5.98 2.52
N LYS A 72 -21.12 6.68 1.41
CA LYS A 72 -22.43 7.27 1.14
C LYS A 72 -23.44 6.31 0.54
N CYS A 73 -23.01 5.42 -0.37
CA CYS A 73 -23.93 4.63 -1.19
C CYS A 73 -23.98 3.14 -0.85
N LEU A 74 -22.90 2.57 -0.30
CA LEU A 74 -22.75 1.11 -0.17
C LEU A 74 -22.65 0.60 1.28
N ARG A 75 -22.19 1.43 2.20
CA ARG A 75 -21.89 1.02 3.58
C ARG A 75 -23.08 0.35 4.26
N ASP A 76 -24.25 0.99 4.24
CA ASP A 76 -25.43 0.51 4.96
C ASP A 76 -26.05 -0.72 4.31
N SER A 77 -26.06 -0.76 2.97
CA SER A 77 -26.58 -1.90 2.20
C SER A 77 -25.69 -3.15 2.32
N LEU A 78 -24.43 -2.99 2.71
CA LEU A 78 -23.49 -4.10 2.95
C LEU A 78 -23.25 -4.39 4.43
N SER A 79 -24.18 -3.95 5.30
CA SER A 79 -24.20 -4.33 6.71
C SER A 79 -24.50 -5.82 6.90
N ASN A 80 -24.11 -6.36 8.06
CA ASN A 80 -24.26 -7.80 8.35
C ASN A 80 -25.71 -8.27 8.34
N GLU A 81 -26.63 -7.37 8.66
CA GLU A 81 -28.07 -7.58 8.69
C GLU A 81 -28.66 -7.68 7.27
N GLU A 82 -28.04 -6.99 6.31
CA GLU A 82 -28.49 -6.97 4.90
C GLU A 82 -27.87 -8.13 4.09
N LEU A 83 -26.64 -8.57 4.40
CA LEU A 83 -25.96 -9.64 3.65
C LEU A 83 -26.83 -10.91 3.40
N PRO A 84 -27.59 -11.43 4.39
CA PRO A 84 -28.48 -12.56 4.21
C PRO A 84 -29.55 -12.39 3.11
N LYS A 85 -29.93 -11.14 2.77
CA LYS A 85 -30.99 -10.84 1.80
C LYS A 85 -30.53 -10.95 0.35
N TYR A 86 -29.23 -10.83 0.10
CA TYR A 86 -28.67 -10.96 -1.26
C TYR A 86 -28.50 -12.42 -1.67
N SER A 87 -28.66 -12.72 -2.95
CA SER A 87 -28.23 -13.99 -3.55
C SER A 87 -26.70 -14.12 -3.63
N ASN A 88 -26.19 -15.33 -3.84
CA ASN A 88 -24.73 -15.57 -3.95
C ASN A 88 -24.09 -14.89 -5.17
N LEU A 89 -24.85 -14.75 -6.25
CA LEU A 89 -24.44 -13.99 -7.43
C LEU A 89 -24.27 -12.51 -7.09
N GLN A 90 -25.23 -11.93 -6.37
CA GLN A 90 -25.16 -10.53 -5.93
C GLN A 90 -24.00 -10.31 -4.96
N LEU A 91 -23.80 -11.20 -3.97
CA LEU A 91 -22.66 -11.16 -3.07
C LEU A 91 -21.32 -11.25 -3.80
N SER A 92 -21.22 -12.05 -4.87
CA SER A 92 -20.00 -12.14 -5.68
C SER A 92 -19.71 -10.85 -6.45
N LYS A 93 -20.74 -10.20 -7.00
CA LYS A 93 -20.59 -8.88 -7.64
C LYS A 93 -20.15 -7.82 -6.63
N TYR A 94 -20.80 -7.75 -5.46
CA TYR A 94 -20.37 -6.84 -4.39
C TYR A 94 -18.94 -7.11 -3.93
N TYR A 95 -18.54 -8.38 -3.77
CA TYR A 95 -17.17 -8.74 -3.44
C TYR A 95 -16.18 -8.12 -4.42
N LEU A 96 -16.39 -8.25 -5.73
CA LEU A 96 -15.51 -7.69 -6.76
C LEU A 96 -15.43 -6.15 -6.71
N ASN A 97 -16.59 -5.50 -6.53
CA ASN A 97 -16.68 -4.04 -6.44
C ASN A 97 -15.97 -3.50 -5.19
N ILE A 98 -16.23 -4.09 -4.02
CA ILE A 98 -15.57 -3.69 -2.77
C ILE A 98 -14.08 -4.04 -2.80
N ASP A 99 -13.69 -5.15 -3.43
CA ASP A 99 -12.28 -5.52 -3.57
C ASP A 99 -11.51 -4.54 -4.46
N THR A 100 -12.18 -4.01 -5.49
CA THR A 100 -11.66 -2.93 -6.34
C THR A 100 -11.47 -1.64 -5.54
N ILE A 101 -12.46 -1.24 -4.74
CA ILE A 101 -12.32 -0.07 -3.86
C ILE A 101 -11.18 -0.28 -2.86
N HIS A 102 -11.10 -1.46 -2.24
CA HIS A 102 -10.05 -1.83 -1.30
C HIS A 102 -8.64 -1.79 -1.93
N PHE A 103 -8.52 -2.13 -3.22
CA PHE A 103 -7.25 -2.02 -3.95
C PHE A 103 -6.74 -0.57 -4.02
N TYR A 104 -7.64 0.42 -4.20
CA TYR A 104 -7.28 1.84 -4.16
C TYR A 104 -7.13 2.38 -2.74
N LYS A 105 -7.95 1.89 -1.81
CA LYS A 105 -7.99 2.31 -0.41
C LYS A 105 -8.03 1.09 0.52
N GLY A 106 -6.87 0.65 1.00
CA GLY A 106 -6.74 -0.55 1.85
C GLY A 106 -7.24 -0.39 3.30
N THR A 107 -8.40 0.24 3.52
CA THR A 107 -8.91 0.48 4.89
C THR A 107 -9.40 -0.79 5.57
N LYS A 108 -9.33 -0.78 6.91
CA LYS A 108 -9.89 -1.86 7.74
C LYS A 108 -11.40 -2.00 7.57
N GLU A 109 -12.11 -0.94 7.24
CA GLU A 109 -13.56 -0.98 7.08
C GLU A 109 -13.97 -1.78 5.84
N LEU A 110 -13.35 -1.50 4.69
CA LEU A 110 -13.58 -2.26 3.46
C LEU A 110 -13.18 -3.74 3.63
N ALA A 111 -12.07 -4.01 4.33
CA ALA A 111 -11.64 -5.36 4.65
C ALA A 111 -12.66 -6.12 5.53
N LYS A 112 -13.32 -5.45 6.48
CA LYS A 112 -14.42 -6.04 7.27
C LYS A 112 -15.61 -6.41 6.39
N VAL A 113 -16.02 -5.54 5.47
CA VAL A 113 -17.11 -5.85 4.54
C VAL A 113 -16.78 -7.06 3.68
N LEU A 114 -15.57 -7.10 3.09
CA LEU A 114 -15.10 -8.26 2.31
C LEU A 114 -15.08 -9.54 3.15
N ASN A 115 -14.61 -9.48 4.39
CA ASN A 115 -14.65 -10.59 5.33
C ASN A 115 -16.09 -11.11 5.51
N ASN A 116 -17.05 -10.21 5.77
CA ASN A 116 -18.43 -10.61 6.04
C ASN A 116 -19.11 -11.20 4.81
N ILE A 117 -18.88 -10.63 3.62
CA ILE A 117 -19.36 -11.19 2.35
C ILE A 117 -18.84 -12.61 2.16
N VAL A 118 -17.53 -12.83 2.30
CA VAL A 118 -16.92 -14.16 2.13
C VAL A 118 -17.47 -15.16 3.16
N LEU A 119 -17.60 -14.76 4.42
CA LEU A 119 -18.13 -15.62 5.46
C LEU A 119 -19.60 -16.02 5.23
N GLU A 120 -20.43 -15.10 4.72
CA GLU A 120 -21.82 -15.40 4.35
C GLU A 120 -21.88 -16.35 3.15
N GLN A 121 -21.00 -16.19 2.15
CA GLN A 121 -20.92 -17.14 1.02
C GLN A 121 -20.46 -18.53 1.46
N VAL A 122 -19.44 -18.62 2.33
CA VAL A 122 -18.98 -19.89 2.90
C VAL A 122 -20.09 -20.59 3.68
N LYS A 123 -20.90 -19.84 4.45
CA LYS A 123 -22.05 -20.38 5.18
C LYS A 123 -23.07 -21.04 4.25
N ARG A 124 -23.25 -20.53 3.03
CA ARG A 124 -24.27 -20.99 2.07
C ARG A 124 -23.78 -22.12 1.16
N GLU A 125 -22.56 -22.03 0.67
CA GLU A 125 -22.03 -22.93 -0.38
C GLU A 125 -20.89 -23.81 0.11
N GLY A 126 -20.47 -23.65 1.37
CA GLY A 126 -19.39 -24.39 1.96
C GLY A 126 -18.00 -23.82 1.67
N VAL A 127 -17.01 -24.42 2.33
CA VAL A 127 -15.62 -23.97 2.34
C VAL A 127 -14.91 -24.26 1.02
N GLU A 128 -15.11 -25.43 0.41
CA GLU A 128 -14.43 -25.80 -0.83
C GLU A 128 -14.79 -24.87 -1.99
N THR A 129 -16.07 -24.55 -2.15
CA THR A 129 -16.57 -23.60 -3.17
C THR A 129 -15.93 -22.21 -3.02
N ASN A 130 -15.64 -21.80 -1.78
CA ASN A 130 -15.14 -20.46 -1.46
C ASN A 130 -13.64 -20.43 -1.10
N LYS A 131 -12.91 -21.52 -1.33
CA LYS A 131 -11.49 -21.67 -0.96
C LYS A 131 -10.61 -20.55 -1.50
N ALA A 132 -10.77 -20.18 -2.77
CA ALA A 132 -10.01 -19.10 -3.39
C ALA A 132 -10.30 -17.72 -2.77
N LYS A 133 -11.55 -17.46 -2.40
CA LYS A 133 -11.96 -16.22 -1.71
C LYS A 133 -11.40 -16.17 -0.29
N LEU A 134 -11.39 -17.29 0.44
CA LEU A 134 -10.77 -17.39 1.76
C LEU A 134 -9.26 -17.09 1.72
N LEU A 135 -8.54 -17.63 0.73
CA LEU A 135 -7.10 -17.34 0.55
C LEU A 135 -6.86 -15.87 0.16
N THR A 136 -7.73 -15.28 -0.65
CA THR A 136 -7.65 -13.85 -1.01
C THR A 136 -7.95 -12.97 0.20
N LEU A 137 -8.94 -13.37 1.02
CA LEU A 137 -9.31 -12.69 2.25
C LEU A 137 -8.16 -12.66 3.25
N GLU A 138 -7.39 -13.75 3.38
CA GLU A 138 -6.17 -13.73 4.20
C GLU A 138 -5.23 -12.58 3.78
N GLY A 139 -4.99 -12.43 2.48
CA GLY A 139 -4.15 -11.36 1.94
C GLY A 139 -4.72 -9.96 2.17
N ILE A 140 -6.04 -9.79 2.08
CA ILE A 140 -6.73 -8.54 2.41
C ILE A 140 -6.51 -8.19 3.89
N LEU A 141 -6.77 -9.13 4.81
CA LEU A 141 -6.58 -8.91 6.25
C LEU A 141 -5.12 -8.59 6.60
N ILE A 142 -4.16 -9.24 5.94
CA ILE A 142 -2.74 -8.91 6.08
C ILE A 142 -2.47 -7.47 5.61
N GLN A 143 -2.89 -7.11 4.40
CA GLN A 143 -2.67 -5.77 3.82
C GLN A 143 -3.24 -4.65 4.71
N SER A 144 -4.44 -4.84 5.26
CA SER A 144 -5.13 -3.89 6.15
C SER A 144 -4.65 -3.96 7.61
N ARG A 145 -3.63 -4.81 7.90
CA ARG A 145 -3.04 -4.99 9.23
C ARG A 145 -4.06 -5.44 10.28
N MET A 146 -4.99 -6.29 9.87
CA MET A 146 -6.01 -6.94 10.69
C MET A 146 -5.54 -8.34 11.12
N PHE A 147 -4.38 -8.41 11.78
CA PHE A 147 -3.73 -9.67 12.12
C PHE A 147 -4.55 -10.56 13.06
N LYS A 148 -5.26 -9.96 14.01
CA LYS A 148 -6.17 -10.70 14.92
C LYS A 148 -7.33 -11.35 14.16
N ASP A 149 -7.95 -10.62 13.23
CA ASP A 149 -9.04 -11.16 12.40
C ASP A 149 -8.53 -12.29 11.49
N ARG A 150 -7.29 -12.15 10.99
CA ARG A 150 -6.63 -13.20 10.22
C ARG A 150 -6.38 -14.46 11.06
N GLU A 151 -5.97 -14.33 12.32
CA GLU A 151 -5.86 -15.48 13.23
C GLU A 151 -7.21 -16.16 13.47
N VAL A 152 -8.29 -15.39 13.62
CA VAL A 152 -9.65 -15.93 13.72
C VAL A 152 -10.04 -16.69 12.45
N LEU A 153 -9.74 -16.14 11.26
CA LEU A 153 -9.98 -16.79 9.97
C LEU A 153 -9.27 -18.15 9.87
N VAL A 154 -7.98 -18.19 10.22
CA VAL A 154 -7.16 -19.42 10.18
C VAL A 154 -7.72 -20.48 11.15
N LYS A 155 -8.07 -20.08 12.38
CA LYS A 155 -8.66 -21.00 13.37
C LYS A 155 -10.03 -21.53 12.94
N LYS A 156 -10.82 -20.70 12.27
CA LYS A 156 -12.19 -21.04 11.83
C LYS A 156 -12.20 -22.04 10.67
N PHE A 157 -11.18 -22.02 9.81
CA PHE A 157 -11.11 -22.88 8.62
C PHE A 157 -9.79 -23.66 8.55
N PRO A 158 -9.54 -24.60 9.49
CA PRO A 158 -8.28 -25.33 9.59
C PRO A 158 -7.99 -26.24 8.39
N GLN A 159 -8.99 -26.57 7.58
CA GLN A 159 -8.84 -27.34 6.33
C GLN A 159 -8.21 -26.51 5.20
N ILE A 160 -8.20 -25.18 5.30
CA ILE A 160 -7.56 -24.32 4.31
C ILE A 160 -6.10 -24.11 4.71
N LYS A 161 -5.19 -24.40 3.76
CA LYS A 161 -3.76 -24.14 3.92
C LYS A 161 -3.46 -22.65 3.72
N PHE A 162 -3.73 -21.86 4.75
CA PHE A 162 -3.31 -20.46 4.85
C PHE A 162 -1.80 -20.32 4.98
N SER A 163 -1.29 -19.09 4.86
CA SER A 163 0.11 -18.80 5.12
C SER A 163 0.50 -19.16 6.57
N GLY A 164 1.76 -19.47 6.83
CA GLY A 164 2.25 -19.74 8.19
C GLY A 164 2.62 -18.48 8.97
N LEU A 165 2.19 -17.29 8.51
CA LEU A 165 2.69 -16.01 9.02
C LEU A 165 2.28 -15.75 10.47
N GLN A 166 3.21 -15.21 11.25
CA GLN A 166 2.98 -14.71 12.60
C GLN A 166 3.51 -13.28 12.71
N PHE A 167 2.78 -12.43 13.42
CA PHE A 167 3.13 -11.01 13.59
C PHE A 167 3.43 -10.72 15.05
N ILE A 168 4.60 -10.15 15.30
CA ILE A 168 5.10 -9.81 16.63
C ILE A 168 5.12 -8.29 16.74
N ASP A 169 4.35 -7.74 17.67
CA ASP A 169 4.35 -6.32 17.96
C ASP A 169 5.52 -5.99 18.88
N SER A 170 6.50 -5.22 18.38
CA SER A 170 7.56 -4.70 19.26
C SER A 170 6.97 -3.52 20.02
N THR A 171 6.83 -3.65 21.34
CA THR A 171 6.04 -2.80 22.23
C THR A 171 6.57 -1.37 22.44
N ASN A 172 7.30 -0.79 21.49
CA ASN A 172 7.82 0.56 21.59
C ASN A 172 6.89 1.59 20.94
N LYS A 173 6.86 2.80 21.52
CA LYS A 173 6.10 3.96 21.02
C LYS A 173 6.28 4.07 19.50
N LEU A 174 5.22 3.73 18.78
CA LEU A 174 5.25 3.68 17.33
C LEU A 174 5.51 5.09 16.78
N ASN A 175 6.66 5.28 16.14
CA ASN A 175 6.88 6.45 15.30
C ASN A 175 6.00 6.34 14.04
N LYS A 176 5.84 7.45 13.30
CA LYS A 176 5.00 7.45 12.09
C LYS A 176 5.46 6.45 11.03
N LYS A 177 6.77 6.28 10.84
CA LYS A 177 7.35 5.35 9.86
C LYS A 177 7.53 3.98 10.49
N ARG A 178 6.78 3.00 9.99
CA ARG A 178 6.87 1.61 10.47
C ARG A 178 7.18 0.65 9.33
N ALA A 179 7.84 -0.44 9.69
CA ALA A 179 8.17 -1.54 8.79
C ALA A 179 7.84 -2.88 9.43
N LEU A 180 7.79 -3.93 8.60
CA LEU A 180 7.76 -5.32 9.01
C LEU A 180 9.09 -5.95 8.60
N SER A 181 9.92 -6.33 9.56
CA SER A 181 11.16 -7.08 9.33
C SER A 181 10.90 -8.58 9.48
N ILE A 182 11.68 -9.40 8.78
CA ILE A 182 11.66 -10.85 8.98
C ILE A 182 12.47 -11.13 10.25
N ALA A 183 11.79 -11.59 11.30
CA ALA A 183 12.43 -11.90 12.58
C ALA A 183 13.29 -13.16 12.48
N ASP A 184 12.84 -14.15 11.70
CA ASP A 184 13.56 -15.37 11.40
C ASP A 184 12.95 -16.15 10.21
N TYR A 185 13.55 -17.30 9.89
CA TYR A 185 13.10 -18.24 8.86
C TYR A 185 11.82 -19.01 9.21
N SER A 186 11.17 -18.73 10.35
CA SER A 186 9.93 -19.39 10.79
C SER A 186 8.67 -18.59 10.46
N ASN A 187 8.74 -17.72 9.44
CA ASN A 187 7.63 -16.87 8.99
C ASN A 187 7.12 -15.87 10.04
N ARG A 188 8.00 -15.48 10.98
CA ARG A 188 7.69 -14.46 11.98
C ARG A 188 8.12 -13.09 11.47
N LEU A 189 7.20 -12.15 11.53
CA LEU A 189 7.40 -10.76 11.12
C LEU A 189 7.33 -9.87 12.36
N MET A 190 8.35 -9.04 12.56
CA MET A 190 8.41 -8.08 13.65
C MET A 190 7.98 -6.70 13.15
N ILE A 191 7.10 -6.04 13.90
CA ILE A 191 6.69 -4.66 13.64
C ILE A 191 7.72 -3.72 14.25
N ASP A 192 8.40 -2.95 13.41
CA ASP A 192 9.45 -2.01 13.82
C ASP A 192 9.07 -0.57 13.51
N SER A 193 9.52 0.34 14.37
CA SER A 193 9.54 1.78 14.08
C SER A 193 10.86 2.16 13.44
N ILE A 194 10.81 2.85 12.31
CA ILE A 194 12.00 3.34 11.60
C ILE A 194 12.19 4.82 11.88
N VAL A 195 13.39 5.18 12.34
CA VAL A 195 13.83 6.58 12.45
C VAL A 195 14.96 6.79 11.46
N LEU A 196 14.74 7.64 10.46
CA LEU A 196 15.82 8.01 9.54
C LEU A 196 16.94 8.71 10.33
N PRO A 197 18.21 8.33 10.13
CA PRO A 197 19.33 8.95 10.83
C PRO A 197 19.48 10.42 10.42
N LYS A 198 20.26 11.18 11.20
CA LYS A 198 20.81 12.46 10.73
C LYS A 198 21.93 12.18 9.72
N GLY A 199 22.21 13.13 8.82
CA GLY A 199 23.11 12.92 7.68
C GLY A 199 22.40 12.31 6.46
N GLY A 200 23.20 11.82 5.51
CA GLY A 200 22.73 11.22 4.27
C GLY A 200 22.15 9.83 4.46
N TYR A 201 21.03 9.55 3.80
CA TYR A 201 20.38 8.23 3.83
C TYR A 201 19.53 7.99 2.58
N VAL A 202 19.38 6.74 2.16
CA VAL A 202 18.62 6.37 0.96
C VAL A 202 17.50 5.40 1.32
N VAL A 203 16.26 5.72 0.99
CA VAL A 203 15.16 4.74 1.00
C VAL A 203 14.91 4.29 -0.43
N VAL A 204 14.96 2.97 -0.65
CA VAL A 204 14.72 2.35 -1.95
C VAL A 204 13.42 1.56 -1.88
N VAL A 205 12.38 2.01 -2.58
CA VAL A 205 11.16 1.22 -2.75
C VAL A 205 11.44 0.16 -3.81
N SER A 206 11.38 -1.12 -3.42
CA SER A 206 11.91 -2.21 -4.23
C SER A 206 11.21 -3.54 -3.89
N HIS A 207 11.34 -4.54 -4.76
CA HIS A 207 10.80 -5.88 -4.52
C HIS A 207 11.73 -6.95 -5.09
N PRO A 208 12.04 -8.05 -4.37
CA PRO A 208 12.99 -9.06 -4.85
C PRO A 208 12.51 -9.80 -6.10
N LEU A 209 11.19 -9.89 -6.32
CA LEU A 209 10.61 -10.45 -7.55
C LEU A 209 10.51 -9.47 -8.73
N CYS A 210 10.90 -8.20 -8.56
CA CYS A 210 10.87 -7.23 -9.65
C CYS A 210 12.21 -7.25 -10.41
N HIS A 211 12.19 -7.66 -11.68
CA HIS A 211 13.38 -7.73 -12.53
C HIS A 211 14.19 -6.41 -12.57
N PHE A 212 13.48 -5.28 -12.66
CA PHE A 212 14.07 -3.95 -12.64
C PHE A 212 14.79 -3.64 -11.32
N SER A 213 14.22 -4.06 -10.19
CA SER A 213 14.83 -3.92 -8.86
C SER A 213 16.08 -4.80 -8.70
N GLN A 214 16.03 -6.03 -9.21
CA GLN A 214 17.18 -6.94 -9.24
C GLN A 214 18.34 -6.35 -10.06
N ASN A 215 18.04 -5.75 -11.22
CA ASN A 215 19.04 -5.10 -12.06
C ASN A 215 19.68 -3.89 -11.37
N ALA A 216 18.91 -3.09 -10.62
CA ALA A 216 19.44 -1.98 -9.84
C ALA A 216 20.40 -2.46 -8.74
N ARG A 217 20.02 -3.50 -7.98
CA ARG A 217 20.90 -4.12 -6.98
C ARG A 217 22.16 -4.70 -7.60
N SER A 218 22.05 -5.40 -8.72
CA SER A 218 23.20 -5.96 -9.44
C SER A 218 24.18 -4.87 -9.86
N PHE A 219 23.69 -3.71 -10.31
CA PHE A 219 24.54 -2.55 -10.59
C PHE A 219 25.23 -2.03 -9.34
N ILE A 220 24.48 -1.79 -8.25
CA ILE A 220 25.05 -1.32 -6.97
C ILE A 220 26.15 -2.26 -6.48
N ARG A 221 25.89 -3.58 -6.47
CA ARG A 221 26.84 -4.61 -6.05
C ARG A 221 28.13 -4.62 -6.86
N LYS A 222 28.04 -4.38 -8.17
CA LYS A 222 29.21 -4.32 -9.06
C LYS A 222 30.05 -3.04 -8.88
N ASN A 223 29.51 -2.02 -8.19
CA ASN A 223 30.18 -0.74 -7.94
C ASN A 223 30.53 -0.63 -6.46
N LYS A 224 31.72 -1.09 -6.08
CA LYS A 224 32.16 -1.21 -4.66
C LYS A 224 31.92 0.06 -3.84
N ASN A 225 32.29 1.24 -4.36
CA ASN A 225 32.09 2.51 -3.63
C ASN A 225 30.61 2.81 -3.35
N ILE A 226 29.72 2.46 -4.28
CA ILE A 226 28.28 2.65 -4.09
C ILE A 226 27.75 1.59 -3.12
N TYR A 227 28.18 0.34 -3.26
CA TYR A 227 27.76 -0.75 -2.38
C TYR A 227 28.15 -0.51 -0.92
N ASP A 228 29.40 -0.13 -0.67
CA ASP A 228 29.94 0.12 0.68
C ASP A 228 29.15 1.25 1.39
N VAL A 229 28.70 2.26 0.64
CA VAL A 229 27.84 3.34 1.16
C VAL A 229 26.41 2.86 1.43
N MET A 230 25.82 2.13 0.49
CA MET A 230 24.41 1.70 0.58
C MET A 230 24.19 0.66 1.69
N ASP A 231 25.20 -0.14 2.03
CA ASP A 231 25.17 -1.14 3.11
C ASP A 231 24.66 -0.55 4.44
N ASP A 232 25.28 0.55 4.90
CA ASP A 232 24.90 1.19 6.16
C ASP A 232 23.89 2.33 5.98
N LYS A 233 23.87 2.97 4.80
CA LYS A 233 23.09 4.20 4.55
C LYS A 233 21.86 3.99 3.68
N SER A 234 21.32 2.78 3.62
CA SER A 234 20.07 2.54 2.90
C SER A 234 19.05 1.64 3.60
N LEU A 235 17.79 1.82 3.23
CA LEU A 235 16.65 0.99 3.61
C LEU A 235 15.94 0.49 2.35
N TRP A 236 15.79 -0.82 2.21
CA TRP A 236 15.10 -1.44 1.08
C TRP A 236 13.68 -1.82 1.46
N LEU A 237 12.72 -1.00 1.04
CA LEU A 237 11.34 -1.06 1.48
C LEU A 237 10.45 -1.71 0.41
N ILE A 238 9.78 -2.80 0.77
CA ILE A 238 8.76 -3.45 -0.04
C ILE A 238 7.41 -2.74 0.19
N PRO A 239 6.68 -2.33 -0.87
CA PRO A 239 5.35 -1.74 -0.72
C PRO A 239 4.38 -2.63 0.07
N ASN A 240 3.45 -2.03 0.82
CA ASN A 240 2.39 -2.81 1.45
C ASN A 240 1.51 -3.48 0.37
N SER A 241 1.40 -4.81 0.43
CA SER A 241 0.66 -5.63 -0.53
C SER A 241 -0.09 -6.77 0.16
N ARG A 242 -1.03 -7.39 -0.56
CA ARG A 242 -1.79 -8.57 -0.09
C ARG A 242 -0.92 -9.83 0.01
N ARG A 243 0.07 -9.96 -0.87
CA ARG A 243 0.95 -11.14 -0.94
C ARG A 243 2.35 -10.71 -0.52
N MET A 244 2.78 -11.21 0.64
CA MET A 244 4.07 -10.84 1.18
C MET A 244 5.24 -11.59 0.53
N TYR A 245 5.06 -12.83 0.03
CA TYR A 245 6.17 -13.64 -0.51
C TYR A 245 7.36 -13.78 0.46
N VAL A 246 7.07 -14.02 1.74
CA VAL A 246 8.08 -14.01 2.82
C VAL A 246 9.22 -14.99 2.57
N ASP A 247 8.94 -16.14 1.96
CA ASP A 247 9.94 -17.11 1.53
C ASP A 247 10.94 -16.50 0.53
N LYS A 248 10.45 -15.77 -0.48
CA LYS A 248 11.28 -15.11 -1.50
C LYS A 248 12.05 -13.93 -0.93
N VAL A 249 11.47 -13.22 0.04
CA VAL A 249 12.16 -12.12 0.73
C VAL A 249 13.24 -12.66 1.66
N ALA A 250 12.97 -13.73 2.41
CA ALA A 250 13.96 -14.40 3.25
C ALA A 250 15.13 -14.95 2.41
N GLU A 251 14.85 -15.59 1.28
CA GLU A 251 15.84 -16.06 0.30
C GLU A 251 16.68 -14.89 -0.23
N ALA A 252 16.06 -13.76 -0.58
CA ALA A 252 16.78 -12.59 -1.05
C ALA A 252 17.67 -11.95 0.05
N ASN A 253 17.18 -11.89 1.30
CA ASN A 253 17.94 -11.34 2.42
C ASN A 253 19.13 -12.22 2.83
N LEU A 254 19.00 -13.55 2.71
CA LEU A 254 20.11 -14.49 2.88
C LEU A 254 21.25 -14.25 1.87
N ASN A 255 20.89 -13.97 0.63
CA ASN A 255 21.88 -13.79 -0.44
C ASN A 255 22.52 -12.38 -0.45
N GLU A 256 21.95 -11.44 0.30
CA GLU A 256 22.35 -10.03 0.27
C GLU A 256 22.23 -9.40 1.67
N GLU A 257 23.01 -9.92 2.63
CA GLU A 257 22.98 -9.57 4.06
C GLU A 257 23.06 -8.05 4.32
N LYS A 258 23.77 -7.34 3.46
CA LYS A 258 24.06 -5.90 3.56
C LYS A 258 22.93 -4.99 3.08
N LEU A 259 21.98 -5.52 2.30
CA LEU A 259 20.88 -4.72 1.74
C LEU A 259 19.53 -5.41 2.01
N PRO A 260 19.18 -5.72 3.26
CA PRO A 260 18.01 -6.52 3.57
C PRO A 260 16.72 -5.77 3.20
N TYR A 261 15.78 -6.49 2.62
CA TYR A 261 14.43 -6.02 2.40
C TYR A 261 13.61 -6.09 3.69
N VAL A 262 12.80 -5.06 3.90
CA VAL A 262 11.72 -5.03 4.89
C VAL A 262 10.43 -4.54 4.22
N TYR A 263 9.26 -4.86 4.75
CA TYR A 263 7.99 -4.36 4.19
C TYR A 263 7.60 -3.05 4.86
N ALA A 264 6.98 -2.14 4.10
CA ALA A 264 6.26 -1.02 4.70
C ALA A 264 5.09 -1.55 5.52
N TYR A 265 4.96 -1.08 6.78
CA TYR A 265 3.78 -1.43 7.57
C TYR A 265 2.53 -0.82 6.96
N SER A 266 2.54 0.46 6.60
CA SER A 266 1.54 1.07 5.72
C SER A 266 2.27 1.96 4.73
N ASN A 267 1.68 2.16 3.55
CA ASN A 267 2.23 3.16 2.63
C ASN A 267 2.07 4.58 3.20
N ASP A 268 1.01 4.82 3.99
CA ASP A 268 0.71 6.14 4.58
C ASP A 268 1.70 6.53 5.70
N ASP A 269 2.38 5.54 6.29
CA ASP A 269 3.44 5.75 7.30
C ASP A 269 4.67 6.49 6.70
N TRP A 270 4.78 6.52 5.37
CA TRP A 270 5.86 7.12 4.61
C TRP A 270 5.32 8.21 3.68
N SER A 271 4.70 9.24 4.25
CA SER A 271 3.97 10.30 3.54
C SER A 271 4.76 10.99 2.41
N GLU A 272 6.07 11.07 2.53
CA GLU A 272 6.97 11.66 1.53
C GLU A 272 7.22 10.75 0.31
N ILE A 273 6.99 9.44 0.43
CA ILE A 273 7.05 8.51 -0.70
C ILE A 273 5.78 8.73 -1.52
N ASP A 274 5.94 9.24 -2.73
CA ASP A 274 4.86 9.55 -3.65
C ASP A 274 4.64 8.48 -4.72
N TYR A 275 5.62 7.62 -4.94
CA TYR A 275 5.52 6.54 -5.89
C TYR A 275 6.01 5.24 -5.26
N TRP A 276 5.12 4.25 -5.22
CA TRP A 276 5.36 2.93 -4.64
C TRP A 276 5.68 1.85 -5.68
N GLY A 277 5.84 2.21 -6.95
CA GLY A 277 6.34 1.29 -7.96
C GLY A 277 7.84 1.06 -7.82
N THR A 278 8.32 -0.09 -8.30
CA THR A 278 9.67 -0.58 -8.01
C THR A 278 10.53 -0.66 -9.27
N PRO A 279 11.82 -0.27 -9.23
CA PRO A 279 12.47 0.42 -8.11
C PRO A 279 12.21 1.93 -8.11
N ALA A 280 12.20 2.55 -6.94
CA ALA A 280 12.22 3.99 -6.77
C ALA A 280 13.20 4.38 -5.66
N PHE A 281 13.97 5.43 -5.87
CA PHE A 281 15.04 5.87 -4.97
C PHE A 281 14.69 7.24 -4.38
N TYR A 282 14.79 7.35 -3.07
CA TYR A 282 14.51 8.56 -2.30
C TYR A 282 15.72 8.87 -1.42
N PHE A 283 16.34 10.03 -1.63
CA PHE A 283 17.57 10.45 -0.98
C PHE A 283 17.27 11.51 0.05
N TYR A 284 17.67 11.25 1.28
CA TYR A 284 17.41 12.09 2.45
C TYR A 284 18.69 12.72 2.97
N LEU A 285 18.59 13.97 3.41
CA LEU A 285 19.62 14.62 4.22
C LEU A 285 18.94 15.18 5.46
N ASN A 286 19.42 14.79 6.64
CA ASN A 286 18.85 15.26 7.92
C ASN A 286 17.34 15.02 8.03
N ARG A 287 16.86 13.88 7.51
CA ARG A 287 15.46 13.42 7.48
C ARG A 287 14.54 14.17 6.52
N GLU A 288 15.08 15.06 5.69
CA GLU A 288 14.34 15.74 4.62
C GLU A 288 14.64 15.09 3.28
N LEU A 289 13.61 14.90 2.45
CA LEU A 289 13.77 14.35 1.10
C LEU A 289 14.38 15.41 0.19
N ILE A 290 15.59 15.15 -0.33
CA ILE A 290 16.36 16.08 -1.17
C ILE A 290 16.24 15.74 -2.65
N PHE A 291 16.22 14.45 -2.99
CA PHE A 291 16.22 13.99 -4.37
C PHE A 291 15.48 12.67 -4.51
N ARG A 292 14.89 12.42 -5.68
CA ARG A 292 14.30 11.13 -6.01
C ARG A 292 14.33 10.85 -7.51
N PHE A 293 14.25 9.57 -7.86
CA PHE A 293 13.94 9.12 -9.21
C PHE A 293 13.31 7.71 -9.19
N THR A 294 12.70 7.31 -10.29
CA THR A 294 11.95 6.05 -10.42
C THR A 294 12.40 5.26 -11.65
N GLY A 295 12.25 3.94 -11.60
CA GLY A 295 12.52 3.03 -12.72
C GLY A 295 13.98 2.59 -12.84
N TRP A 296 14.19 1.42 -13.44
CA TRP A 296 15.53 0.90 -13.76
C TRP A 296 15.44 -0.31 -14.71
N PRO A 297 16.22 -0.43 -15.79
CA PRO A 297 17.08 0.57 -16.35
C PRO A 297 16.25 1.61 -17.11
N GLN A 298 16.57 2.87 -16.89
CA GLN A 298 16.25 3.95 -17.82
C GLN A 298 17.56 4.68 -18.09
N GLU A 299 17.74 5.18 -19.31
CA GLU A 299 18.93 5.94 -19.67
C GLU A 299 19.16 7.10 -18.68
N GLY A 300 20.40 7.27 -18.23
CA GLY A 300 20.77 8.26 -17.22
C GLY A 300 20.50 7.88 -15.75
N ASN A 301 19.72 6.83 -15.43
CA ASN A 301 19.40 6.52 -14.01
C ASN A 301 20.62 6.07 -13.20
N LYS A 302 21.67 5.53 -13.85
CA LYS A 302 22.96 5.27 -13.20
C LYS A 302 23.62 6.54 -12.68
N ASP A 303 23.62 7.60 -13.50
CA ASP A 303 24.19 8.89 -13.13
C ASP A 303 23.32 9.59 -12.08
N ARG A 304 21.99 9.46 -12.17
CA ARG A 304 21.06 9.96 -11.15
C ARG A 304 21.27 9.31 -9.79
N LEU A 305 21.64 8.02 -9.73
CA LEU A 305 22.00 7.37 -8.47
C LEU A 305 23.23 8.04 -7.85
N VAL A 306 24.28 8.26 -8.65
CA VAL A 306 25.51 8.93 -8.18
C VAL A 306 25.23 10.38 -7.77
N GLU A 307 24.44 11.11 -8.56
CA GLU A 307 23.99 12.47 -8.27
C GLU A 307 23.24 12.53 -6.93
N GLY A 308 22.28 11.62 -6.73
CA GLY A 308 21.50 11.53 -5.50
C GLY A 308 22.38 11.31 -4.28
N LEU A 309 23.34 10.38 -4.36
CA LEU A 309 24.30 10.11 -3.28
C LEU A 309 25.16 11.34 -2.95
N LYS A 310 25.67 12.06 -3.96
CA LYS A 310 26.43 13.30 -3.76
C LYS A 310 25.60 14.39 -3.09
N LYS A 311 24.34 14.58 -3.51
CA LYS A 311 23.43 15.59 -2.94
C LYS A 311 23.17 15.40 -1.45
N VAL A 312 23.28 14.17 -0.95
CA VAL A 312 23.10 13.85 0.47
C VAL A 312 24.42 13.59 1.20
N GLY A 313 25.56 13.89 0.57
CA GLY A 313 26.88 13.78 1.19
C GLY A 313 27.34 12.34 1.45
N LEU A 314 26.92 11.40 0.62
CA LEU A 314 27.29 9.98 0.71
C LEU A 314 28.39 9.58 -0.29
N LEU A 315 28.70 10.43 -1.26
CA LEU A 315 29.83 10.35 -2.21
C LEU A 315 30.42 11.74 -2.40
#